data_AF-A0A3B0VFT5-F1
#
_entry.id   AF-A0A3B0VFT5-F1
#
_cell.length_a   1.000
_cell.length_b   1.000
_cell.length_c   1.000
_cell.angle_alpha   90.00
_cell.angle_beta   90.00
_cell.angle_gamma   90.00
#
_symmetry.space_group_name_H-M   'P 1'
#
loop_
_entity.id
_entity.type
_entity.pdbx_description
1 polymer ?
#
loop_
_entity_poly.entity_id
_entity_poly.type
_entity_poly.pdbx_seq_one_letter_code
_entity_poly.pdbx_strand_id
1 'polypeptide(L)'
;MLNRVIVTLLLLSICNISWAGSPDCSAPGETLVSWPDANNPVWEMCYLRPSDSSAAQGSSLEIREAYYNGHLVLERAHIPLLFANYATLTCYRDWKNTDSAFLQADQALMPTRPAITTCDASTHEVQPVGVCPFQNVSGGDGTVGDSADCVTGVQVEKYADRLLLSTNHSAAWYKYSARYTFFADGRIKPRFGFGNSDGTNSGITHWHHAYWRLNFDINGSDNDQVFIFDGTNETLMTSEFSDLK
;
A
#
# COMPACT_ATOMS: atom_id res chain seq x y z
N MET A 1 -51.01 -59.18 -2.31
CA MET A 1 -50.68 -57.91 -1.63
C MET A 1 -49.19 -57.67 -1.82
N LEU A 2 -48.83 -56.72 -2.69
CA LEU A 2 -47.45 -56.44 -3.06
C LEU A 2 -46.96 -55.25 -2.22
N ASN A 3 -46.06 -55.48 -1.26
CA ASN A 3 -45.47 -54.42 -0.45
C ASN A 3 -44.34 -53.75 -1.24
N ARG A 4 -44.57 -52.51 -1.71
CA ARG A 4 -43.52 -51.65 -2.27
C ARG A 4 -42.90 -50.86 -1.12
N VAL A 5 -41.66 -51.20 -0.77
CA VAL A 5 -40.81 -50.37 0.08
C VAL A 5 -40.18 -49.31 -0.83
N ILE A 6 -40.57 -48.05 -0.65
CA ILE A 6 -39.92 -46.90 -1.29
C ILE A 6 -38.73 -46.53 -0.40
N VAL A 7 -37.52 -46.75 -0.93
CA VAL A 7 -36.28 -46.26 -0.30
C VAL A 7 -36.03 -44.85 -0.84
N THR A 8 -36.23 -43.85 0.01
CA THR A 8 -35.91 -42.46 -0.30
C THR A 8 -34.42 -42.24 -0.08
N LEU A 9 -33.65 -42.11 -1.16
CA LEU A 9 -32.25 -41.65 -1.07
C LEU A 9 -32.24 -40.16 -0.69
N LEU A 10 -31.73 -39.84 0.50
CA LEU A 10 -31.42 -38.48 0.90
C LEU A 10 -30.12 -38.06 0.20
N LEU A 11 -30.21 -37.19 -0.81
CA LEU A 11 -29.07 -36.48 -1.37
C LEU A 11 -28.59 -35.45 -0.33
N LEU A 12 -27.55 -35.79 0.43
CA LEU A 12 -26.78 -34.82 1.21
C LEU A 12 -26.06 -33.91 0.21
N SER A 13 -26.61 -32.72 -0.03
CA SER A 13 -25.85 -31.61 -0.62
C SER A 13 -24.69 -31.31 0.33
N ILE A 14 -23.50 -31.74 -0.07
CA ILE A 14 -22.25 -31.27 0.53
C ILE A 14 -22.16 -29.81 0.11
N CYS A 15 -22.61 -28.92 1.00
CA CYS A 15 -22.29 -27.51 0.88
C CYS A 15 -20.77 -27.44 0.94
N ASN A 16 -20.12 -27.12 -0.18
CA ASN A 16 -18.71 -26.77 -0.16
C ASN A 16 -18.62 -25.55 0.75
N ILE A 17 -18.19 -25.75 1.99
CA ILE A 17 -17.77 -24.68 2.86
C ILE A 17 -16.49 -24.16 2.20
N SER A 18 -16.63 -23.16 1.31
CA SER A 18 -15.47 -22.42 0.85
C SER A 18 -14.91 -21.73 2.09
N TRP A 19 -13.80 -22.24 2.59
CA TRP A 19 -13.04 -21.53 3.61
C TRP A 19 -12.65 -20.18 3.00
N ALA A 20 -13.00 -19.10 3.69
CA ALA A 20 -12.45 -17.79 3.40
C ALA A 20 -10.92 -17.92 3.40
N GLY A 21 -10.27 -17.49 2.32
CA GLY A 21 -8.82 -17.47 2.24
C GLY A 21 -8.22 -16.47 3.21
N SER A 22 -6.95 -16.67 3.54
CA SER A 22 -6.14 -15.83 4.43
C SER A 22 -4.73 -15.78 3.86
N PRO A 23 -4.00 -14.68 4.04
CA PRO A 23 -2.60 -14.61 3.65
C PRO A 23 -1.71 -15.54 4.49
N ASP A 24 -0.59 -15.96 3.92
CA ASP A 24 0.49 -16.68 4.60
C ASP A 24 1.68 -15.73 4.83
N CYS A 25 1.66 -15.04 5.97
CA CYS A 25 2.73 -14.09 6.35
C CYS A 25 3.93 -14.78 7.01
N SER A 26 4.41 -15.89 6.43
CA SER A 26 5.53 -16.67 6.98
C SER A 26 6.90 -16.27 6.42
N ALA A 27 6.96 -15.43 5.39
CA ALA A 27 8.24 -14.99 4.85
C ALA A 27 8.93 -13.97 5.78
N PRO A 28 10.28 -13.90 5.78
CA PRO A 28 11.01 -12.96 6.61
C PRO A 28 10.59 -11.50 6.37
N GLY A 29 10.34 -10.77 7.46
CA GLY A 29 9.97 -9.35 7.42
C GLY A 29 8.49 -9.08 7.15
N GLU A 30 7.69 -10.11 6.89
CA GLU A 30 6.23 -9.97 6.76
C GLU A 30 5.56 -9.77 8.11
N THR A 31 4.56 -8.89 8.11
CA THR A 31 3.66 -8.71 9.26
C THR A 31 2.22 -8.83 8.79
N LEU A 32 1.45 -9.67 9.47
CA LEU A 32 0.02 -9.83 9.25
C LEU A 32 -0.74 -8.61 9.77
N VAL A 33 -1.72 -8.13 9.00
CA VAL A 33 -2.74 -7.20 9.47
C VAL A 33 -4.13 -7.65 9.05
N SER A 34 -5.03 -7.67 10.02
CA SER A 34 -6.46 -7.97 9.82
C SER A 34 -7.29 -6.76 10.27
N TRP A 35 -8.27 -6.35 9.48
CA TRP A 35 -9.16 -5.22 9.78
C TRP A 35 -10.62 -5.61 9.49
N PRO A 36 -11.58 -5.28 10.39
CA PRO A 36 -11.41 -4.53 11.64
C PRO A 36 -10.67 -5.31 12.73
N ASP A 37 -10.83 -6.64 12.77
CA ASP A 37 -10.15 -7.55 13.67
C ASP A 37 -9.86 -8.90 12.99
N ALA A 38 -9.18 -9.79 13.72
CA ALA A 38 -8.73 -11.09 13.20
C ALA A 38 -9.82 -12.17 13.16
N ASN A 39 -10.98 -11.97 13.81
CA ASN A 39 -12.03 -12.98 13.84
C ASN A 39 -12.94 -12.89 12.60
N ASN A 40 -13.17 -11.67 12.11
CA ASN A 40 -13.98 -11.43 10.92
C ASN A 40 -13.43 -10.25 10.10
N PRO A 41 -12.26 -10.42 9.46
CA PRO A 41 -11.66 -9.35 8.67
C PRO A 41 -12.44 -9.08 7.40
N VAL A 42 -12.67 -7.80 7.14
CA VAL A 42 -12.99 -7.29 5.80
C VAL A 42 -11.74 -7.24 4.94
N TRP A 43 -10.60 -6.88 5.53
CA TRP A 43 -9.30 -6.89 4.88
C TRP A 43 -8.30 -7.68 5.71
N GLU A 44 -7.55 -8.56 5.06
CA GLU A 44 -6.44 -9.28 5.67
C GLU A 44 -5.28 -9.37 4.67
N MET A 45 -4.06 -9.07 5.10
CA MET A 45 -2.89 -9.04 4.22
C MET A 45 -1.58 -9.12 4.99
N CYS A 46 -0.49 -9.44 4.29
CA CYS A 46 0.85 -9.19 4.79
C CYS A 46 1.35 -7.83 4.31
N TYR A 47 2.15 -7.17 5.14
CA TYR A 47 2.91 -6.00 4.74
C TYR A 47 4.38 -6.13 5.10
N LEU A 48 5.23 -5.45 4.33
CA LEU A 48 6.65 -5.29 4.61
C LEU A 48 7.02 -3.82 4.60
N ARG A 49 7.94 -3.45 5.50
CA ARG A 49 8.56 -2.13 5.52
C ARG A 49 9.55 -1.97 4.35
N PRO A 50 9.92 -0.73 3.97
CA PRO A 50 10.82 -0.47 2.85
C PRO A 50 12.12 -1.28 2.85
N SER A 51 12.79 -1.41 4.01
CA SER A 51 14.05 -2.15 4.12
C SER A 51 13.94 -3.68 3.93
N ASP A 52 12.76 -4.26 4.13
CA ASP A 52 12.53 -5.72 4.01
C ASP A 52 11.80 -6.11 2.71
N SER A 53 11.41 -5.11 1.90
CA SER A 53 10.66 -5.31 0.67
C SER A 53 11.46 -6.05 -0.43
N SER A 54 10.74 -6.69 -1.36
CA SER A 54 11.26 -7.75 -2.24
C SER A 54 12.25 -7.31 -3.32
N ALA A 55 12.28 -6.03 -3.69
CA ALA A 55 13.17 -5.55 -4.74
C ALA A 55 14.62 -5.44 -4.22
N ALA A 56 15.61 -5.73 -5.07
CA ALA A 56 17.04 -5.75 -4.69
C ALA A 56 17.56 -4.48 -4.00
N GLN A 57 16.90 -3.34 -4.21
CA GLN A 57 17.16 -2.06 -3.54
C GLN A 57 15.88 -1.41 -3.01
N GLY A 58 14.97 -2.25 -2.51
CA GLY A 58 13.72 -1.86 -1.88
C GLY A 58 12.67 -1.37 -2.86
N SER A 59 11.41 -1.60 -2.48
CA SER A 59 10.22 -1.24 -3.23
C SER A 59 9.19 -0.43 -2.43
N SER A 60 9.66 0.29 -1.40
CA SER A 60 8.81 1.04 -0.47
C SER A 60 7.95 0.08 0.40
N LEU A 61 6.84 0.57 0.95
CA LEU A 61 5.79 -0.25 1.54
C LEU A 61 5.29 -1.27 0.51
N GLU A 62 5.41 -2.54 0.86
CA GLU A 62 4.97 -3.67 0.04
C GLU A 62 3.80 -4.36 0.73
N ILE A 63 2.73 -4.57 -0.02
CA ILE A 63 1.56 -5.35 0.37
C ILE A 63 1.65 -6.69 -0.35
N ARG A 64 1.35 -7.78 0.35
CA ARG A 64 1.27 -9.13 -0.20
C ARG A 64 -0.02 -9.80 0.22
N GLU A 65 -0.54 -10.62 -0.68
CA GLU A 65 -1.69 -11.49 -0.45
C GLU A 65 -2.85 -10.75 0.23
N ALA A 66 -3.34 -9.67 -0.39
CA ALA A 66 -4.46 -8.94 0.17
C ALA A 66 -5.77 -9.65 -0.13
N TYR A 67 -6.46 -10.07 0.92
CA TYR A 67 -7.79 -10.65 0.90
C TYR A 67 -8.84 -9.63 1.28
N TYR A 68 -9.93 -9.58 0.50
CA TYR A 68 -11.13 -8.81 0.79
C TYR A 68 -12.29 -9.77 1.08
N ASN A 69 -12.81 -9.75 2.31
CA ASN A 69 -13.84 -10.70 2.80
C ASN A 69 -13.50 -12.17 2.48
N GLY A 70 -12.22 -12.56 2.65
CA GLY A 70 -11.76 -13.92 2.39
C GLY A 70 -11.47 -14.26 0.93
N HIS A 71 -11.57 -13.30 0.00
CA HIS A 71 -11.21 -13.48 -1.40
C HIS A 71 -9.88 -12.80 -1.71
N LEU A 72 -8.93 -13.54 -2.30
CA LEU A 72 -7.69 -12.94 -2.79
C LEU A 72 -8.05 -11.93 -3.88
N VAL A 73 -7.55 -10.70 -3.77
CA VAL A 73 -7.75 -9.66 -4.79
C VAL A 73 -6.44 -9.13 -5.34
N LEU A 74 -5.34 -9.30 -4.61
CA LEU A 74 -4.05 -8.72 -4.94
C LEU A 74 -2.93 -9.58 -4.34
N GLU A 75 -2.16 -10.28 -5.16
CA GLU A 75 -0.98 -11.02 -4.70
C GLU A 75 0.11 -10.07 -4.20
N ARG A 76 0.29 -8.93 -4.88
CA ARG A 76 1.33 -7.96 -4.51
C ARG A 76 1.05 -6.54 -4.96
N ALA A 77 1.34 -5.55 -4.12
CA ALA A 77 1.46 -4.16 -4.53
C ALA A 77 2.67 -3.47 -3.92
N HIS A 78 3.45 -2.79 -4.75
CA HIS A 78 4.65 -2.07 -4.34
C HIS A 78 5.16 -1.13 -5.46
N ILE A 79 6.26 -0.41 -5.20
CA ILE A 79 6.91 0.48 -6.17
C ILE A 79 8.34 -0.01 -6.42
N PRO A 80 8.59 -0.95 -7.34
CA PRO A 80 9.93 -1.49 -7.56
C PRO A 80 10.92 -0.45 -8.13
N LEU A 81 10.45 0.53 -8.90
CA LEU A 81 11.29 1.52 -9.56
C LEU A 81 10.88 2.95 -9.18
N LEU A 82 11.89 3.78 -8.91
CA LEU A 82 11.73 5.21 -8.70
C LEU A 82 12.89 5.93 -9.39
N PHE A 83 12.60 6.93 -10.19
CA PHE A 83 13.61 7.74 -10.86
C PHE A 83 13.40 9.22 -10.54
N ALA A 84 14.52 9.94 -10.39
CA ALA A 84 14.55 11.39 -10.36
C ALA A 84 15.18 11.88 -11.67
N ASN A 85 14.40 12.63 -12.44
CA ASN A 85 14.81 13.17 -13.74
C ASN A 85 14.88 14.70 -13.65
N TYR A 86 16.07 15.25 -13.77
CA TYR A 86 16.32 16.69 -13.70
C TYR A 86 16.20 17.33 -15.07
N ALA A 87 15.72 18.58 -15.10
CA ALA A 87 15.69 19.39 -16.32
C ALA A 87 17.09 19.58 -16.96
N THR A 88 18.16 19.41 -16.17
CA THR A 88 19.57 19.47 -16.60
C THR A 88 20.09 18.17 -17.24
N LEU A 89 19.21 17.27 -17.71
CA LEU A 89 19.51 15.96 -18.32
C LEU A 89 20.10 14.91 -17.36
N THR A 90 20.18 15.19 -16.07
CA THR A 90 20.60 14.20 -15.08
C THR A 90 19.41 13.30 -14.72
N CYS A 91 19.51 12.01 -14.99
CA CYS A 91 18.51 11.02 -14.60
C CYS A 91 19.19 9.91 -13.81
N TYR A 92 18.64 9.57 -12.64
CA TYR A 92 19.13 8.46 -11.85
C TYR A 92 18.00 7.75 -11.11
N ARG A 93 18.30 6.53 -10.67
CA ARG A 93 17.39 5.69 -9.90
C ARG A 93 17.56 5.95 -8.42
N ASP A 94 16.45 6.14 -7.72
CA ASP A 94 16.41 6.20 -6.26
C ASP A 94 16.12 4.83 -5.66
N TRP A 95 16.96 4.47 -4.69
CA TRP A 95 16.88 3.22 -3.94
C TRP A 95 16.00 3.41 -2.70
N LYS A 96 15.00 2.54 -2.51
CA LYS A 96 13.95 2.70 -1.49
C LYS A 96 14.04 1.66 -0.37
N ASN A 97 15.26 1.27 -0.02
CA ASN A 97 15.57 0.27 1.00
C ASN A 97 16.00 0.86 2.35
N THR A 98 15.93 2.19 2.51
CA THR A 98 16.31 2.85 3.77
C THR A 98 15.07 3.41 4.45
N ASP A 99 14.69 2.81 5.58
CA ASP A 99 13.61 3.33 6.42
C ASP A 99 13.98 4.73 6.94
N SER A 100 13.00 5.62 7.04
CA SER A 100 13.19 6.96 7.59
C SER A 100 12.15 7.25 8.65
N ALA A 101 12.53 8.00 9.67
CA ALA A 101 11.61 8.33 10.76
C ALA A 101 10.47 9.23 10.28
N PHE A 102 9.30 9.08 10.89
CA PHE A 102 8.09 9.90 10.72
C PHE A 102 7.27 9.89 12.01
N LEU A 103 6.30 10.79 12.13
CA LEU A 103 5.46 10.83 13.33
C LEU A 103 4.39 9.75 13.23
N GLN A 104 4.36 8.86 14.22
CA GLN A 104 3.29 7.87 14.37
C GLN A 104 1.93 8.54 14.57
N ALA A 105 0.86 7.79 14.31
CA ALA A 105 -0.48 8.19 14.70
C ALA A 105 -0.57 8.26 16.24
N ASP A 106 -1.50 9.05 16.77
CA ASP A 106 -1.71 9.14 18.23
C ASP A 106 -2.09 7.79 18.87
N GLN A 107 -2.75 6.93 18.10
CA GLN A 107 -3.10 5.55 18.48
C GLN A 107 -3.37 4.69 17.25
N ALA A 108 -3.27 3.36 17.38
CA ALA A 108 -3.51 2.45 16.26
C ALA A 108 -5.00 2.26 15.92
N LEU A 109 -5.87 2.24 16.94
CA LEU A 109 -7.32 2.05 16.77
C LEU A 109 -8.02 3.41 16.87
N MET A 110 -8.83 3.75 15.87
CA MET A 110 -9.57 5.01 15.78
C MET A 110 -8.70 6.24 16.08
N PRO A 111 -7.55 6.43 15.40
CA PRO A 111 -6.70 7.60 15.62
C PRO A 111 -7.46 8.90 15.38
N THR A 112 -7.22 9.87 16.26
CA THR A 112 -7.72 11.24 16.07
C THR A 112 -6.71 12.09 15.32
N ARG A 113 -5.43 11.70 15.36
CA ARG A 113 -4.34 12.27 14.57
C ARG A 113 -3.66 11.15 13.77
N PRO A 114 -3.70 11.19 12.43
CA PRO A 114 -3.04 10.18 11.62
C PRO A 114 -1.52 10.29 11.73
N ALA A 115 -0.81 9.27 11.24
CA ALA A 115 0.63 9.39 11.02
C ALA A 115 0.93 10.57 10.09
N ILE A 116 1.93 11.37 10.45
CA ILE A 116 2.40 12.49 9.64
C ILE A 116 3.74 12.07 9.04
N THR A 117 3.76 11.97 7.72
CA THR A 117 4.97 11.69 6.94
C THR A 117 5.61 12.98 6.45
N THR A 118 6.80 12.89 5.84
CA THR A 118 7.41 14.03 5.14
C THR A 118 6.43 14.74 4.20
N CYS A 119 5.59 13.98 3.50
CA CYS A 119 4.71 14.52 2.48
C CYS A 119 3.45 15.18 3.06
N ASP A 120 3.13 14.87 4.32
CA ASP A 120 2.06 15.55 5.05
C ASP A 120 2.62 16.84 5.69
N ALA A 121 3.88 16.83 6.14
CA ALA A 121 4.55 18.01 6.72
C ALA A 121 5.03 19.03 5.67
N SER A 122 5.38 18.57 4.46
CA SER A 122 5.91 19.42 3.39
C SER A 122 4.80 20.22 2.73
N THR A 123 4.71 21.52 3.03
CA THR A 123 3.72 22.44 2.44
C THR A 123 4.30 23.40 1.39
N HIS A 124 5.58 23.26 1.05
CA HIS A 124 6.26 24.14 0.09
C HIS A 124 7.28 23.35 -0.74
N GLU A 125 7.38 23.65 -2.02
CA GLU A 125 8.19 22.94 -3.02
C GLU A 125 9.72 23.09 -2.85
N VAL A 126 10.21 24.18 -2.24
CA VAL A 126 11.66 24.41 -2.07
C VAL A 126 12.16 24.36 -0.63
N GLN A 127 11.25 24.28 0.36
CA GLN A 127 11.61 24.29 1.77
C GLN A 127 11.70 22.87 2.32
N PRO A 128 12.89 22.38 2.73
CA PRO A 128 13.01 21.06 3.33
C PRO A 128 12.36 21.05 4.71
N VAL A 129 11.64 19.96 5.03
CA VAL A 129 11.06 19.75 6.36
C VAL A 129 11.97 18.99 7.32
N GLY A 130 13.14 18.54 6.84
CA GLY A 130 14.10 17.80 7.67
C GLY A 130 13.70 16.35 7.93
N VAL A 131 14.22 15.85 9.04
CA VAL A 131 13.89 14.52 9.60
C VAL A 131 12.85 14.68 10.72
N CYS A 132 12.24 13.58 11.14
CA CYS A 132 11.31 13.61 12.27
C CYS A 132 12.04 13.97 13.59
N PRO A 133 11.48 14.87 14.44
CA PRO A 133 10.25 15.63 14.21
C PRO A 133 10.46 16.74 13.17
N PHE A 134 9.54 16.85 12.23
CA PHE A 134 9.71 17.72 11.05
C PHE A 134 9.69 19.19 11.44
N GLN A 135 10.40 20.05 10.71
CA GLN A 135 10.32 21.49 10.87
C GLN A 135 8.94 22.01 10.43
N ASN A 136 8.38 22.96 11.19
CA ASN A 136 7.13 23.61 10.80
C ASN A 136 7.39 24.66 9.72
N VAL A 137 7.25 24.27 8.44
CA VAL A 137 7.46 25.17 7.30
C VAL A 137 6.21 25.96 6.88
N SER A 138 5.08 25.77 7.57
CA SER A 138 3.81 26.44 7.28
C SER A 138 3.64 27.80 7.97
N GLY A 139 4.74 28.43 8.39
CA GLY A 139 4.77 29.82 8.86
C GLY A 139 4.90 30.02 10.38
N GLY A 140 5.46 29.06 11.11
CA GLY A 140 5.75 29.21 12.54
C GLY A 140 7.10 28.60 12.93
N ASP A 141 7.67 29.09 14.03
CA ASP A 141 8.87 28.47 14.62
C ASP A 141 8.53 27.11 15.24
N GLY A 142 9.50 26.18 15.25
CA GLY A 142 9.40 24.89 15.93
C GLY A 142 9.20 23.68 15.02
N THR A 143 8.61 22.63 15.58
CA THR A 143 8.44 21.32 14.93
C THR A 143 6.98 20.93 14.77
N VAL A 144 6.69 20.17 13.73
CA VAL A 144 5.47 19.36 13.63
C VAL A 144 5.68 18.14 14.52
N GLY A 145 4.78 17.95 15.50
CA GLY A 145 4.79 16.80 16.42
C GLY A 145 5.91 16.82 17.47
N ASP A 146 5.99 15.70 18.20
CA ASP A 146 6.98 15.45 19.25
C ASP A 146 8.01 14.41 18.77
N SER A 147 9.28 14.61 19.14
CA SER A 147 10.35 13.62 18.92
C SER A 147 10.05 12.24 19.50
N ALA A 148 9.29 12.15 20.60
CA ALA A 148 8.89 10.89 21.21
C ALA A 148 7.93 10.07 20.33
N ASP A 149 7.28 10.71 19.36
CA ASP A 149 6.39 10.06 18.38
C ASP A 149 7.13 9.63 17.09
N CYS A 150 8.43 9.86 16.99
CA CYS A 150 9.18 9.50 15.80
C CYS A 150 9.46 8.00 15.72
N VAL A 151 8.90 7.34 14.71
CA VAL A 151 9.05 5.90 14.45
C VAL A 151 9.56 5.63 13.04
N THR A 152 10.15 4.46 12.83
CA THR A 152 10.50 3.90 11.52
C THR A 152 9.65 2.66 11.23
N GLY A 153 9.64 2.21 9.98
CA GLY A 153 8.82 1.07 9.56
C GLY A 153 7.42 1.50 9.12
N VAL A 154 6.40 0.70 9.46
CA VAL A 154 5.03 0.91 8.99
C VAL A 154 4.11 1.24 10.17
N GLN A 155 3.42 2.36 10.09
CA GLN A 155 2.29 2.69 10.97
C GLN A 155 1.01 2.06 10.41
N VAL A 156 0.32 1.30 11.25
CA VAL A 156 -1.00 0.73 10.95
C VAL A 156 -2.07 1.53 11.70
N GLU A 157 -3.12 1.93 10.98
CA GLU A 157 -4.21 2.78 11.51
C GLU A 157 -5.55 2.14 11.13
N LYS A 158 -6.35 1.75 12.12
CA LYS A 158 -7.66 1.12 11.94
C LYS A 158 -8.76 2.12 12.25
N TYR A 159 -9.46 2.59 11.23
CA TYR A 159 -10.66 3.42 11.37
C TYR A 159 -11.92 2.57 11.30
N ALA A 160 -13.08 3.18 11.52
CA ALA A 160 -14.38 2.50 11.40
C ALA A 160 -14.71 2.10 9.96
N ASP A 161 -14.18 2.82 8.96
CA ASP A 161 -14.50 2.67 7.54
C ASP A 161 -13.32 2.23 6.66
N ARG A 162 -12.11 2.15 7.23
CA ARG A 162 -10.88 1.84 6.47
C ARG A 162 -9.70 1.40 7.34
N LEU A 163 -8.79 0.67 6.71
CA LEU A 163 -7.44 0.39 7.17
C LEU A 163 -6.44 1.29 6.44
N LEU A 164 -5.49 1.89 7.16
CA LEU A 164 -4.38 2.65 6.62
C LEU A 164 -3.05 2.00 7.00
N LEU A 165 -2.13 1.92 6.04
CA LEU A 165 -0.73 1.59 6.27
C LEU A 165 0.14 2.73 5.73
N SER A 166 0.97 3.32 6.58
CA SER A 166 1.80 4.49 6.26
C SER A 166 3.28 4.20 6.56
N THR A 167 4.19 4.57 5.66
CA THR A 167 5.64 4.49 5.89
C THR A 167 6.34 5.75 5.37
N ASN A 168 7.54 5.99 5.88
CA ASN A 168 8.50 6.96 5.36
C ASN A 168 9.84 6.28 5.05
N HIS A 169 10.51 6.69 3.97
CA HIS A 169 11.80 6.15 3.55
C HIS A 169 12.63 7.26 2.87
N SER A 170 13.91 6.98 2.62
CA SER A 170 14.82 7.96 2.03
C SER A 170 15.67 7.38 0.91
N ALA A 171 16.00 8.23 -0.06
CA ALA A 171 17.04 7.98 -1.03
C ALA A 171 17.78 9.30 -1.31
N ALA A 172 19.10 9.29 -1.21
CA ALA A 172 19.92 10.50 -1.31
C ALA A 172 19.37 11.64 -0.42
N TRP A 173 19.17 12.84 -0.97
CA TRP A 173 18.62 14.02 -0.28
C TRP A 173 17.08 14.05 -0.24
N TYR A 174 16.41 13.04 -0.78
CA TYR A 174 14.95 12.95 -0.79
C TYR A 174 14.40 12.10 0.35
N LYS A 175 13.17 12.45 0.72
CA LYS A 175 12.30 11.70 1.60
C LYS A 175 11.02 11.36 0.86
N TYR A 176 10.58 10.13 1.02
CA TYR A 176 9.46 9.57 0.31
C TYR A 176 8.49 8.94 1.29
N SER A 177 7.21 9.06 1.02
CA SER A 177 6.17 8.37 1.78
C SER A 177 5.39 7.42 0.88
N ALA A 178 4.95 6.31 1.46
CA ALA A 178 3.93 5.47 0.84
C ALA A 178 2.80 5.26 1.84
N ARG A 179 1.58 5.35 1.34
CA ARG A 179 0.36 5.13 2.13
C ARG A 179 -0.63 4.31 1.31
N TYR A 180 -1.06 3.19 1.85
CA TYR A 180 -2.17 2.41 1.31
C TYR A 180 -3.38 2.61 2.20
N THR A 181 -4.53 2.85 1.58
CA THR A 181 -5.83 2.88 2.26
C THR A 181 -6.74 1.82 1.67
N PHE A 182 -7.26 0.96 2.53
CA PHE A 182 -8.19 -0.12 2.18
C PHE A 182 -9.54 0.20 2.83
N PHE A 183 -10.55 0.49 2.02
CA PHE A 183 -11.88 0.90 2.50
C PHE A 183 -12.79 -0.30 2.73
N ALA A 184 -13.78 -0.15 3.62
CA ALA A 184 -14.80 -1.16 3.91
C ALA A 184 -15.55 -1.67 2.66
N ASP A 185 -15.62 -0.85 1.61
CA ASP A 185 -16.34 -1.15 0.36
C ASP A 185 -15.48 -1.79 -0.74
N GLY A 186 -14.24 -2.21 -0.41
CA GLY A 186 -13.35 -2.89 -1.35
C GLY A 186 -12.43 -1.95 -2.13
N ARG A 187 -12.59 -0.62 -2.01
CA ARG A 187 -11.66 0.32 -2.67
C ARG A 187 -10.27 0.25 -2.05
N ILE A 188 -9.26 0.26 -2.91
CA ILE A 188 -7.85 0.40 -2.54
C ILE A 188 -7.36 1.74 -3.08
N LYS A 189 -6.77 2.58 -2.22
CA LYS A 189 -6.21 3.87 -2.57
C LYS A 189 -4.73 3.92 -2.19
N PRO A 190 -3.82 3.58 -3.10
CA PRO A 190 -2.41 3.81 -2.93
C PRO A 190 -2.06 5.30 -3.12
N ARG A 191 -1.14 5.82 -2.32
CA ARG A 191 -0.54 7.15 -2.47
C ARG A 191 0.97 7.04 -2.28
N PHE A 192 1.71 7.68 -3.16
CA PHE A 192 3.14 7.90 -3.00
C PHE A 192 3.42 9.39 -2.97
N GLY A 193 4.25 9.81 -2.05
CA GLY A 193 4.61 11.21 -1.87
C GLY A 193 6.11 11.42 -1.96
N PHE A 194 6.47 12.64 -2.32
CA PHE A 194 7.86 13.09 -2.48
C PHE A 194 8.11 14.30 -1.58
N GLY A 195 9.35 14.49 -1.15
CA GLY A 195 9.80 15.63 -0.38
C GLY A 195 11.32 15.65 -0.29
N ASN A 196 11.88 16.78 0.15
CA ASN A 196 13.32 17.00 0.28
C ASN A 196 13.69 17.08 1.77
N SER A 197 14.77 16.40 2.20
CA SER A 197 15.19 16.42 3.60
C SER A 197 16.14 17.55 3.97
N ASP A 198 17.02 18.01 3.08
CA ASP A 198 18.17 18.83 3.47
C ASP A 198 18.40 20.08 2.60
N GLY A 199 17.51 20.33 1.63
CA GLY A 199 17.57 21.45 0.69
C GLY A 199 18.43 21.19 -0.53
N THR A 200 19.15 20.07 -0.61
CA THR A 200 20.01 19.76 -1.76
C THR A 200 19.15 19.69 -3.02
N ASN A 201 19.51 20.49 -4.03
CA ASN A 201 18.82 20.57 -5.30
C ASN A 201 17.32 20.93 -5.24
N SER A 202 16.81 21.48 -4.11
CA SER A 202 15.38 21.83 -3.98
C SER A 202 14.94 22.93 -4.95
N GLY A 203 15.85 23.83 -5.33
CA GLY A 203 15.61 24.88 -6.32
C GLY A 203 15.75 24.45 -7.78
N ILE A 204 16.08 23.18 -8.07
CA ILE A 204 16.25 22.70 -9.44
C ILE A 204 15.00 21.92 -9.84
N THR A 205 14.36 22.29 -10.95
CA THR A 205 13.21 21.55 -11.47
C THR A 205 13.58 20.12 -11.86
N HIS A 206 12.80 19.16 -11.36
CA HIS A 206 12.93 17.74 -11.66
C HIS A 206 11.57 17.05 -11.52
N TRP A 207 11.49 15.81 -11.99
CA TRP A 207 10.31 14.95 -11.91
C TRP A 207 10.67 13.65 -11.23
N HIS A 208 9.76 13.15 -10.40
CA HIS A 208 9.84 11.81 -9.87
C HIS A 208 8.91 10.87 -10.64
N HIS A 209 9.47 9.78 -11.14
CA HIS A 209 8.73 8.73 -11.83
C HIS A 209 8.66 7.50 -10.95
N ALA A 210 7.55 7.34 -10.22
CA ALA A 210 7.26 6.15 -9.43
C ALA A 210 6.49 5.14 -10.29
N TYR A 211 7.04 3.93 -10.42
CA TYR A 211 6.40 2.85 -11.17
C TYR A 211 5.73 1.90 -10.20
N TRP A 212 4.41 1.82 -10.24
CA TRP A 212 3.63 0.89 -9.45
C TRP A 212 3.64 -0.48 -10.12
N ARG A 213 3.87 -1.53 -9.32
CA ARG A 213 3.55 -2.91 -9.68
C ARG A 213 2.38 -3.34 -8.82
N LEU A 214 1.23 -3.54 -9.45
CA LEU A 214 0.01 -4.07 -8.83
C LEU A 214 -0.27 -5.41 -9.51
N ASN A 215 -0.12 -6.51 -8.77
CA ASN A 215 -0.45 -7.84 -9.25
C ASN A 215 -1.82 -8.23 -8.70
N PHE A 216 -2.86 -7.93 -9.48
CA PHE A 216 -4.21 -8.39 -9.19
C PHE A 216 -4.28 -9.89 -9.48
N ASP A 217 -4.86 -10.63 -8.55
CA ASP A 217 -4.90 -12.10 -8.59
C ASP A 217 -6.24 -12.58 -8.03
N ILE A 218 -7.32 -12.26 -8.75
CA ILE A 218 -8.67 -12.28 -8.19
C ILE A 218 -9.16 -13.72 -8.06
N ASN A 219 -9.22 -14.24 -6.83
CA ASN A 219 -9.44 -15.64 -6.51
C ASN A 219 -8.39 -16.60 -7.12
N GLY A 220 -7.17 -16.12 -7.36
CA GLY A 220 -6.08 -16.89 -7.94
C GLY A 220 -5.95 -16.75 -9.46
N SER A 221 -4.80 -17.17 -9.98
CA SER A 221 -4.29 -16.72 -11.29
C SER A 221 -4.98 -17.35 -12.50
N ASP A 222 -5.85 -18.33 -12.27
CA ASP A 222 -6.41 -19.18 -13.33
C ASP A 222 -7.30 -18.40 -14.31
N ASN A 223 -7.83 -17.24 -13.92
CA ASN A 223 -8.81 -16.50 -14.71
C ASN A 223 -8.51 -14.98 -14.79
N ASP A 224 -7.26 -14.57 -14.60
CA ASP A 224 -6.91 -13.16 -14.70
C ASP A 224 -7.08 -12.65 -16.13
N GLN A 225 -7.97 -11.67 -16.28
CA GLN A 225 -8.30 -11.04 -17.55
C GLN A 225 -8.40 -9.53 -17.36
N VAL A 226 -7.96 -8.78 -18.36
CA VAL A 226 -8.06 -7.33 -18.37
C VAL A 226 -8.95 -6.91 -19.53
N PHE A 227 -9.91 -6.03 -19.26
CA PHE A 227 -10.82 -5.51 -20.26
C PHE A 227 -10.75 -3.98 -20.30
N ILE A 228 -10.91 -3.40 -21.49
CA ILE A 228 -11.25 -1.97 -21.64
C ILE A 228 -12.76 -1.87 -21.77
N PHE A 229 -13.39 -1.04 -20.93
CA PHE A 229 -14.79 -0.69 -21.03
C PHE A 229 -14.96 0.74 -21.54
N ASP A 230 -15.60 0.92 -22.68
CA ASP A 230 -15.82 2.23 -23.32
C ASP A 230 -17.17 2.89 -22.96
N GLY A 231 -17.89 2.31 -22.00
CA GLY A 231 -19.25 2.70 -21.64
C GLY A 231 -20.35 1.86 -22.31
N THR A 232 -20.01 1.09 -23.33
CA THR A 232 -20.95 0.23 -24.06
C THR A 232 -20.46 -1.20 -24.27
N ASN A 233 -19.17 -1.37 -24.56
CA ASN A 233 -18.56 -2.66 -24.88
C ASN A 233 -17.38 -2.94 -23.95
N GLU A 234 -17.18 -4.21 -23.63
CA GLU A 234 -15.97 -4.72 -22.99
C GLU A 234 -15.10 -5.40 -24.04
N THR A 235 -13.85 -4.96 -24.15
CA THR A 235 -12.86 -5.56 -25.06
C THR A 235 -11.78 -6.25 -24.25
N LEU A 236 -11.62 -7.56 -24.45
CA LEU A 236 -10.56 -8.34 -23.81
C LEU A 236 -9.19 -7.90 -24.32
N MET A 237 -8.27 -7.65 -23.40
CA MET A 237 -6.92 -7.20 -23.66
C MET A 237 -5.95 -8.36 -23.44
N THR A 238 -5.25 -8.75 -24.50
CA THR A 238 -4.32 -9.89 -24.49
C THR A 238 -2.85 -9.48 -24.48
N SER A 239 -2.55 -8.18 -24.56
CA SER A 239 -1.18 -7.62 -24.56
C SER A 239 -1.14 -6.19 -23.99
N GLU A 240 0.06 -5.65 -23.84
CA GLU A 240 0.34 -4.31 -23.30
C GLU A 240 -0.29 -3.19 -24.16
N PHE A 241 -0.79 -2.15 -23.49
CA PHE A 241 -1.52 -1.03 -24.09
C PHE A 241 -0.58 -0.04 -24.78
N SER A 242 -0.48 -0.11 -26.12
CA SER A 242 0.35 0.84 -26.89
C SER A 242 -0.43 2.02 -27.49
N ASP A 243 -1.76 1.95 -27.46
CA ASP A 243 -2.73 2.82 -28.15
C ASP A 243 -3.50 3.77 -27.22
N LEU A 244 -3.36 3.62 -25.90
CA LEU A 244 -3.89 4.56 -24.91
C LEU A 244 -2.88 5.70 -24.70
N LYS A 245 -2.93 6.73 -25.56
CA LYS A 245 -2.25 8.02 -25.37
C LYS A 245 -3.25 9.15 -25.18
#